data_AF-A0A7R8CF81-F1
#
_entry.id   AF-A0A7R8CF81-F1
#
_cell.length_a   1.000
_cell.length_b   1.000
_cell.length_c   1.000
_cell.angle_alpha   90.00
_cell.angle_beta   90.00
_cell.angle_gamma   90.00
#
_symmetry.space_group_name_H-M   'P 1'
#
loop_
_entity.id
_entity.type
_entity.pdbx_description
1 polymer ?
#
loop_
_entity_poly.entity_id
_entity_poly.type
_entity_poly.pdbx_seq_one_letter_code
_entity_poly.pdbx_strand_id
1 'polypeptide(L)'
;MYERGKLEFKVLIVEAIGHSSADAKAQAESNKIEAEANIENSKRKTEALDIEAEAELTRLREARNAEIEYIEKQNKLEIDKKTEIMRIEVEKFKAMVNAVGPQTLLSMSALPREHRIQMLKSLGLKSTLITDGKTPINLIDAAKGLIGVGQETAWKLRKYDIKFIHRQYD
;
A
#
# COMPACT_ATOMS: atom_id res chain seq x y z
N MET A 1 -45.24 -87.09 -24.88
CA MET A 1 -45.65 -85.66 -24.83
C MET A 1 -45.05 -84.92 -23.63
N TYR A 2 -44.98 -85.52 -22.44
CA TYR A 2 -44.45 -84.89 -21.21
C TYR A 2 -42.97 -84.46 -21.27
N GLU A 3 -42.06 -85.31 -21.77
CA GLU A 3 -40.61 -84.99 -21.81
C GLU A 3 -40.26 -83.84 -22.78
N ARG A 4 -41.05 -83.66 -23.85
CA ARG A 4 -40.83 -82.59 -24.82
C ARG A 4 -41.10 -81.20 -24.23
N GLY A 5 -42.22 -81.04 -23.51
CA GLY A 5 -42.56 -79.77 -22.84
C GLY A 5 -41.57 -79.39 -21.75
N LYS A 6 -40.97 -80.39 -21.06
CA LYS A 6 -39.91 -80.17 -20.07
C LYS A 6 -38.61 -79.63 -20.69
N LEU A 7 -38.26 -80.10 -21.89
CA LEU A 7 -37.10 -79.60 -22.63
C LEU A 7 -37.35 -78.19 -23.16
N GLU A 8 -38.53 -77.94 -23.74
CA GLU A 8 -38.93 -76.61 -24.23
C GLU A 8 -38.92 -75.56 -23.11
N PHE A 9 -39.45 -75.90 -21.92
CA PHE A 9 -39.39 -75.03 -20.75
C PHE A 9 -37.95 -74.74 -20.27
N LYS A 10 -37.06 -75.74 -20.30
CA LYS A 10 -35.63 -75.54 -19.97
C LYS A 10 -34.94 -74.61 -20.95
N VAL A 11 -35.24 -74.73 -22.25
CA VAL A 11 -34.70 -73.83 -23.28
C VAL A 11 -35.17 -72.40 -23.02
N LEU A 12 -36.45 -72.18 -22.74
CA LEU A 12 -36.99 -70.85 -22.43
C LEU A 12 -36.35 -70.23 -21.18
N ILE A 13 -36.11 -71.02 -20.13
CA ILE A 13 -35.39 -70.53 -18.94
C ILE A 13 -33.96 -70.13 -19.29
N VAL A 14 -33.25 -70.96 -20.04
CA VAL A 14 -31.86 -70.68 -20.43
C VAL A 14 -31.78 -69.44 -21.32
N GLU A 15 -32.72 -69.28 -22.25
CA GLU A 15 -32.81 -68.11 -23.12
C GLU A 15 -33.14 -66.84 -22.33
N ALA A 16 -34.13 -66.90 -21.43
CA ALA A 16 -34.49 -65.77 -20.57
C ALA A 16 -33.35 -65.36 -19.62
N ILE A 17 -32.63 -66.33 -19.05
CA ILE A 17 -31.44 -66.06 -18.22
C ILE A 17 -30.31 -65.49 -19.10
N GLY A 18 -30.12 -66.03 -20.29
CA GLY A 18 -29.12 -65.54 -21.25
C GLY A 18 -29.37 -64.08 -21.63
N HIS A 19 -30.61 -63.75 -21.99
CA HIS A 19 -31.04 -62.39 -22.31
C HIS A 19 -30.87 -61.46 -21.11
N SER A 20 -31.42 -61.82 -19.94
CA SER A 20 -31.31 -61.02 -18.72
C SER A 20 -29.86 -60.81 -18.28
N SER A 21 -29.00 -61.83 -18.39
CA SER A 21 -27.58 -61.72 -18.08
C SER A 21 -26.83 -60.86 -19.10
N ALA A 22 -27.14 -60.97 -20.39
CA ALA A 22 -26.55 -60.15 -21.43
C ALA A 22 -26.93 -58.67 -21.24
N ASP A 23 -28.20 -58.37 -20.99
CA ASP A 23 -28.68 -57.01 -20.72
C ASP A 23 -28.04 -56.42 -19.47
N ALA A 24 -27.98 -57.19 -18.38
CA ALA A 24 -27.36 -56.72 -17.14
C ALA A 24 -25.87 -56.41 -17.33
N LYS A 25 -25.15 -57.23 -18.11
CA LYS A 25 -23.73 -56.98 -18.46
C LYS A 25 -23.57 -55.77 -19.39
N ALA A 26 -24.43 -55.63 -20.40
CA ALA A 26 -24.40 -54.49 -21.31
C ALA A 26 -24.66 -53.18 -20.57
N GLN A 27 -25.63 -53.15 -19.65
CA GLN A 27 -25.91 -51.98 -18.84
C GLN A 27 -24.76 -51.66 -17.88
N ALA A 28 -24.18 -52.69 -17.24
CA ALA A 28 -23.04 -52.50 -16.34
C ALA A 28 -21.82 -51.91 -17.10
N GLU A 29 -21.52 -52.41 -18.30
CA GLU A 29 -20.43 -51.90 -19.12
C GLU A 29 -20.72 -50.48 -19.63
N SER A 30 -21.96 -50.19 -20.05
CA SER A 30 -22.38 -48.84 -20.44
C SER A 30 -22.20 -47.84 -19.29
N ASN A 31 -22.67 -48.19 -18.10
CA ASN A 31 -22.53 -47.33 -16.91
C ASN A 31 -21.07 -47.11 -16.55
N LYS A 32 -20.22 -48.13 -16.71
CA LYS A 32 -18.79 -48.03 -16.46
C LYS A 32 -18.11 -47.08 -17.45
N ILE A 33 -18.39 -47.23 -18.75
CA ILE A 33 -17.86 -46.34 -19.80
C ILE A 33 -18.31 -44.90 -19.54
N GLU A 34 -19.57 -44.68 -19.20
CA GLU A 34 -20.10 -43.35 -18.90
C GLU A 34 -19.44 -42.74 -17.66
N ALA A 35 -19.24 -43.53 -16.60
CA ALA A 35 -18.55 -43.07 -15.39
C ALA A 35 -17.09 -42.70 -15.68
N GLU A 36 -16.35 -43.54 -16.43
CA GLU A 36 -14.97 -43.27 -16.82
C GLU A 36 -14.87 -42.02 -17.71
N ALA A 37 -15.77 -41.87 -18.68
CA ALA A 37 -15.84 -40.68 -19.54
C ALA A 37 -16.14 -39.41 -18.74
N ASN A 38 -17.04 -39.48 -17.76
CA ASN A 38 -17.36 -38.35 -16.89
C ASN A 38 -16.18 -37.95 -16.00
N ILE A 39 -15.42 -38.91 -15.47
CA ILE A 39 -14.21 -38.65 -14.69
C ILE A 39 -13.16 -37.96 -15.58
N GLU A 40 -12.90 -38.50 -16.77
CA GLU A 40 -11.92 -37.95 -17.70
C GLU A 40 -12.32 -36.53 -18.15
N ASN A 41 -13.59 -36.31 -18.48
CA ASN A 41 -14.09 -34.99 -18.84
C ASN A 41 -13.96 -34.00 -17.66
N SER A 42 -14.27 -34.44 -16.45
CA SER A 42 -14.10 -33.61 -15.25
C SER A 42 -12.64 -33.21 -15.03
N LYS A 43 -11.70 -34.15 -15.20
CA LYS A 43 -10.25 -33.87 -15.12
C LYS A 43 -9.82 -32.83 -16.15
N ARG A 44 -10.18 -33.03 -17.42
CA ARG A 44 -9.85 -32.08 -18.50
C ARG A 44 -10.44 -30.70 -18.25
N LYS A 45 -11.67 -30.64 -17.72
CA LYS A 45 -12.31 -29.38 -17.36
C LYS A 45 -11.55 -28.68 -16.23
N THR A 46 -11.14 -29.41 -15.20
CA THR A 46 -10.31 -28.85 -14.12
C THR A 46 -8.98 -28.34 -14.67
N GLU A 47 -8.28 -29.12 -15.49
CA GLU A 47 -7.02 -28.70 -16.12
C GLU A 47 -7.19 -27.44 -16.99
N ALA A 48 -8.27 -27.36 -17.77
CA ALA A 48 -8.57 -26.18 -18.57
C ALA A 48 -8.82 -24.94 -17.70
N LEU A 49 -9.58 -25.10 -16.60
CA LEU A 49 -9.83 -24.02 -15.65
C LEU A 49 -8.56 -23.57 -14.94
N ASP A 50 -7.67 -24.51 -14.58
CA ASP A 50 -6.39 -24.19 -13.94
C ASP A 50 -5.49 -23.40 -14.91
N ILE A 51 -5.43 -23.79 -16.19
CA ILE A 51 -4.67 -23.07 -17.22
C ILE A 51 -5.25 -21.67 -17.44
N GLU A 52 -6.58 -21.55 -17.54
CA GLU A 52 -7.25 -20.27 -17.72
C GLU A 52 -7.00 -19.33 -16.52
N ALA A 53 -7.09 -19.88 -15.31
CA ALA A 53 -6.83 -19.14 -14.08
C ALA A 53 -5.38 -18.65 -14.00
N GLU A 54 -4.39 -19.50 -14.30
CA GLU A 54 -2.97 -19.11 -14.28
C GLU A 54 -2.65 -18.09 -15.37
N ALA A 55 -3.23 -18.22 -16.55
CA ALA A 55 -3.06 -17.25 -17.64
C ALA A 55 -3.64 -15.88 -17.27
N GLU A 56 -4.84 -15.84 -16.71
CA GLU A 56 -5.45 -14.59 -16.26
C GLU A 56 -4.66 -13.96 -15.09
N LEU A 57 -4.18 -14.79 -14.17
CA LEU A 57 -3.38 -14.33 -13.05
C LEU A 57 -2.04 -13.76 -13.52
N THR A 58 -1.40 -14.37 -14.50
CA THR A 58 -0.18 -13.85 -15.16
C THR A 58 -0.45 -12.52 -15.82
N ARG A 59 -1.53 -12.41 -16.62
CA ARG A 59 -1.93 -11.16 -17.28
C ARG A 59 -2.16 -10.04 -16.27
N LEU A 60 -2.84 -10.34 -15.16
CA LEU A 60 -3.08 -9.38 -14.08
C LEU A 60 -1.79 -8.95 -13.38
N ARG A 61 -0.88 -9.90 -13.09
CA ARG A 61 0.43 -9.58 -12.50
C ARG A 61 1.24 -8.66 -13.40
N GLU A 62 1.33 -8.95 -14.69
CA GLU A 62 2.07 -8.13 -15.65
C GLU A 62 1.51 -6.71 -15.74
N ALA A 63 0.18 -6.58 -15.85
CA ALA A 63 -0.48 -5.28 -15.89
C ALA A 63 -0.22 -4.47 -14.60
N ARG A 64 -0.31 -5.12 -13.42
CA ARG A 64 -0.05 -4.46 -12.14
C ARG A 64 1.41 -4.09 -11.95
N ASN A 65 2.35 -4.94 -12.37
CA ASN A 65 3.77 -4.62 -12.31
C ASN A 65 4.11 -3.40 -13.17
N ALA A 66 3.56 -3.33 -14.39
CA ALA A 66 3.73 -2.17 -15.27
C ALA A 66 3.13 -0.88 -14.64
N GLU A 67 1.97 -1.00 -13.99
CA GLU A 67 1.33 0.13 -13.28
C GLU A 67 2.17 0.61 -12.09
N ILE A 68 2.68 -0.32 -11.27
CA ILE A 68 3.57 0.01 -10.15
C ILE A 68 4.82 0.71 -10.64
N GLU A 69 5.49 0.17 -11.67
CA GLU A 69 6.70 0.78 -12.24
C GLU A 69 6.42 2.19 -12.77
N TYR A 70 5.28 2.40 -13.42
CA TYR A 70 4.87 3.71 -13.88
C TYR A 70 4.66 4.69 -12.72
N ILE A 71 3.95 4.27 -11.67
CA ILE A 71 3.70 5.09 -10.48
C ILE A 71 5.01 5.42 -9.76
N GLU A 72 5.91 4.46 -9.60
CA GLU A 72 7.23 4.68 -9.00
C GLU A 72 8.04 5.71 -9.78
N LYS A 73 8.07 5.61 -11.12
CA LYS A 73 8.74 6.59 -11.98
C LYS A 73 8.10 7.97 -11.89
N GLN A 74 6.77 8.06 -11.86
CA GLN A 74 6.06 9.33 -11.67
C GLN A 74 6.37 9.96 -10.31
N ASN A 75 6.33 9.18 -9.24
CA ASN A 75 6.63 9.64 -7.89
C ASN A 75 8.08 10.13 -7.79
N LYS A 76 9.03 9.38 -8.36
CA LYS A 76 10.43 9.80 -8.42
C LYS A 76 10.60 11.12 -9.15
N LEU A 77 9.97 11.25 -10.33
CA LEU A 77 10.00 12.49 -11.10
C LEU A 77 9.39 13.67 -10.32
N GLU A 78 8.31 13.44 -9.58
CA GLU A 78 7.69 14.47 -8.76
C GLU A 78 8.59 14.90 -7.59
N ILE A 79 9.24 13.95 -6.92
CA ILE A 79 10.22 14.23 -5.86
C ILE A 79 11.39 15.03 -6.42
N ASP A 80 11.96 14.62 -7.55
CA ASP A 80 13.09 15.31 -8.19
C ASP A 80 12.69 16.73 -8.58
N LYS A 81 11.52 16.90 -9.20
CA LYS A 81 10.96 18.21 -9.55
C LYS A 81 10.78 19.10 -8.32
N LYS A 82 10.18 18.58 -7.25
CA LYS A 82 9.96 19.36 -6.01
C LYS A 82 11.29 19.73 -5.35
N THR A 83 12.24 18.79 -5.32
CA THR A 83 13.58 19.03 -4.78
C THR A 83 14.27 20.16 -5.52
N GLU A 84 14.21 20.14 -6.85
CA GLU A 84 14.85 21.16 -7.66
C GLU A 84 14.16 22.53 -7.52
N ILE A 85 12.83 22.57 -7.49
CA ILE A 85 12.08 23.80 -7.21
C ILE A 85 12.44 24.35 -5.82
N MET A 86 12.56 23.49 -4.81
CA MET A 86 12.96 23.91 -3.46
C MET A 86 14.39 24.41 -3.41
N ARG A 87 15.32 23.79 -4.15
CA ARG A 87 16.70 24.27 -4.28
C ARG A 87 16.73 25.68 -4.84
N ILE A 88 16.01 25.91 -5.95
CA ILE A 88 15.89 27.23 -6.58
C ILE A 88 15.25 28.25 -5.64
N GLU A 89 14.19 27.87 -4.91
CA GLU A 89 13.52 28.79 -3.98
C GLU A 89 14.42 29.15 -2.79
N VAL A 90 15.19 28.20 -2.26
CA VAL A 90 16.18 28.46 -1.20
C VAL A 90 17.29 29.38 -1.71
N GLU A 91 17.80 29.17 -2.93
CA GLU A 91 18.82 30.03 -3.53
C GLU A 91 18.29 31.45 -3.76
N LYS A 92 17.08 31.58 -4.29
CA LYS A 92 16.38 32.86 -4.46
C LYS A 92 16.16 33.58 -3.13
N PHE A 93 15.72 32.85 -2.11
CA PHE A 93 15.51 33.41 -0.78
C PHE A 93 16.83 33.88 -0.15
N LYS A 94 17.89 33.08 -0.25
CA LYS A 94 19.24 33.47 0.19
C LYS A 94 19.72 34.72 -0.52
N ALA A 95 19.57 34.80 -1.85
CA ALA A 95 19.94 35.98 -2.62
C ALA A 95 19.15 37.22 -2.18
N MET A 96 17.85 37.08 -1.91
CA MET A 96 17.00 38.16 -1.40
C MET A 96 17.45 38.64 -0.01
N VAL A 97 17.68 37.72 0.92
CA VAL A 97 18.17 38.03 2.28
C VAL A 97 19.54 38.73 2.23
N ASN A 98 20.46 38.23 1.39
CA ASN A 98 21.78 38.81 1.22
C ASN A 98 21.71 40.23 0.61
N ALA A 99 20.79 40.46 -0.33
CA ALA A 99 20.60 41.78 -0.96
C ALA A 99 20.03 42.82 0.01
N VAL A 100 19.12 42.41 0.92
CA VAL A 100 18.62 43.31 1.98
C VAL A 100 19.73 43.60 3.01
N GLY A 101 20.53 42.59 3.34
CA GLY A 101 21.66 42.69 4.24
C GLY A 101 21.27 42.63 5.74
N PRO A 102 22.18 42.14 6.61
CA PRO A 102 21.87 41.87 8.01
C PRO A 102 21.54 43.12 8.83
N GLN A 103 22.16 44.26 8.52
CA GLN A 103 21.92 45.52 9.25
C GLN A 103 20.56 46.13 8.93
N THR A 104 20.12 46.03 7.68
CA THR A 104 18.77 46.45 7.27
C THR A 104 17.72 45.56 7.92
N LEU A 105 17.94 44.24 7.95
CA LEU A 105 17.06 43.29 8.65
C LEU A 105 16.98 43.55 10.17
N LEU A 106 18.11 43.92 10.80
CA LEU A 106 18.15 44.31 12.21
C LEU A 106 17.38 45.61 12.46
N SER A 107 17.60 46.62 11.63
CA SER A 107 16.89 47.90 11.72
C SER A 107 15.38 47.72 11.50
N MET A 108 15.02 46.79 10.62
CA MET A 108 13.63 46.43 10.31
C MET A 108 12.98 45.60 11.41
N SER A 109 13.71 44.73 12.12
CA SER A 109 13.16 43.97 13.25
C SER A 109 12.84 44.85 14.46
N ALA A 110 13.50 46.02 14.57
CA ALA A 110 13.22 47.04 15.57
C ALA A 110 11.99 47.92 15.26
N LEU A 111 11.44 47.87 14.03
CA LEU A 111 10.24 48.65 13.65
C LEU A 111 8.98 48.15 14.39
N PRO A 112 7.93 48.98 14.54
CA PRO A 112 6.64 48.56 15.09
C PRO A 112 6.02 47.38 14.32
N ARG A 113 5.15 46.62 15.00
CA ARG A 113 4.64 45.30 14.54
C ARG A 113 4.00 45.37 13.16
N GLU A 114 3.26 46.43 12.89
CA GLU A 114 2.50 46.65 11.66
C GLU A 114 3.46 46.68 10.45
N HIS A 115 4.58 47.40 10.60
CA HIS A 115 5.61 47.52 9.57
C HIS A 115 6.35 46.20 9.33
N ARG A 116 6.61 45.40 10.39
CA ARG A 116 7.24 44.08 10.25
C ARG A 116 6.37 43.10 9.48
N ILE A 117 5.05 43.11 9.71
CA ILE A 117 4.09 42.26 9.01
C ILE A 117 4.02 42.63 7.52
N GLN A 118 3.97 43.93 7.23
CA GLN A 118 3.90 44.42 5.85
C GLN A 118 5.18 44.10 5.06
N MET A 119 6.33 44.14 5.71
CA MET A 119 7.61 43.71 5.14
C MET A 119 7.67 42.20 4.89
N LEU A 120 7.26 41.36 5.85
CA LEU A 120 7.24 39.91 5.65
C LEU A 120 6.32 39.54 4.47
N LYS A 121 5.21 40.25 4.31
CA LYS A 121 4.34 40.14 3.13
C LYS A 121 5.03 40.59 1.84
N SER A 122 5.79 41.69 1.84
CA SER A 122 6.49 42.19 0.64
C SER A 122 7.67 41.30 0.22
N LEU A 123 8.30 40.60 1.16
CA LEU A 123 9.31 39.57 0.91
C LEU A 123 8.71 38.24 0.40
N GLY A 124 7.38 38.17 0.23
CA GLY A 124 6.70 36.97 -0.26
C GLY A 124 6.65 35.83 0.75
N LEU A 125 7.06 36.05 2.00
CA LEU A 125 6.97 35.06 3.06
C LEU A 125 5.51 34.90 3.48
N LYS A 126 4.90 33.79 3.05
CA LYS A 126 3.58 33.40 3.55
C LYS A 126 3.70 33.12 5.05
N SER A 127 2.81 33.71 5.84
CA SER A 127 2.59 33.34 7.25
C SER A 127 2.30 31.84 7.28
N THR A 128 3.33 31.04 7.52
CA THR A 128 3.19 29.60 7.62
C THR A 128 2.85 29.32 9.06
N LEU A 129 1.66 28.79 9.28
CA LEU A 129 1.25 28.27 10.58
C LEU A 129 2.01 26.96 10.79
N ILE A 130 3.12 26.99 11.52
CA ILE A 130 3.80 25.76 11.92
C ILE A 130 3.07 25.26 13.17
N THR A 131 2.41 24.11 13.05
CA THR A 131 1.71 23.46 14.15
C THR A 131 2.60 22.36 14.72
N ASP A 132 2.86 22.42 16.03
CA ASP A 132 3.28 21.25 16.82
C ASP A 132 2.03 20.73 17.52
N GLY A 133 1.13 20.07 16.76
CA GLY A 133 0.01 19.22 17.20
C GLY A 133 -1.04 19.75 18.20
N LYS A 134 -0.81 20.85 18.91
CA LYS A 134 -1.57 21.30 20.09
C LYS A 134 -1.69 22.82 20.19
N THR A 135 -0.77 23.57 19.58
CA THR A 135 -0.83 25.05 19.56
C THR A 135 -0.48 25.59 18.17
N PRO A 136 -1.40 26.34 17.52
CA PRO A 136 -1.09 27.01 16.26
C PRO A 136 -0.11 28.17 16.54
N ILE A 137 1.13 28.04 16.08
CA ILE A 137 2.11 29.12 16.16
C ILE A 137 2.17 29.82 14.79
N ASN A 138 1.80 31.09 14.76
CA ASN A 138 2.04 31.94 13.60
C ASN A 138 3.52 32.34 13.58
N LEU A 139 4.25 32.04 12.50
CA LEU A 139 5.68 32.40 12.39
C LEU A 139 5.96 33.91 12.59
N ILE A 140 4.98 34.75 12.28
CA ILE A 140 5.03 36.20 12.50
C ILE A 140 4.98 36.55 14.00
N ASP A 141 4.26 35.74 14.79
CA ASP A 141 4.16 35.89 16.24
C ASP A 141 5.31 35.18 16.98
N ALA A 142 5.85 34.10 16.40
CA ALA A 142 6.95 33.28 16.94
C ALA A 142 8.32 33.99 16.95
N ALA A 143 8.49 35.05 16.14
CA ALA A 143 9.72 35.84 16.10
C ALA A 143 10.10 36.44 17.48
N LYS A 144 9.15 36.50 18.43
CA LYS A 144 9.39 36.86 19.83
C LYS A 144 10.37 35.93 20.56
N GLY A 145 10.48 34.66 20.17
CA GLY A 145 11.37 33.68 20.81
C GLY A 145 12.70 33.45 20.08
N LEU A 146 12.74 33.66 18.76
CA LEU A 146 13.92 33.36 17.95
C LEU A 146 14.93 34.53 17.88
N ILE A 147 14.48 35.77 18.07
CA ILE A 147 15.31 36.99 17.97
C ILE A 147 15.80 37.46 19.35
N GLY A 148 15.57 36.67 20.41
CA GLY A 148 15.84 37.10 21.78
C GLY A 148 16.13 35.99 22.78
N VAL A 149 17.00 35.03 22.46
CA VAL A 149 17.70 34.23 23.50
C VAL A 149 19.14 33.95 23.08
N GLY A 150 19.91 35.02 22.87
CA GLY A 150 21.32 35.03 23.25
C GLY A 150 21.43 35.40 24.74
N GLN A 151 20.82 34.61 25.63
CA GLN A 151 20.94 34.77 27.08
C GLN A 151 21.22 33.41 27.74
N GLU A 152 22.49 33.03 27.70
CA GLU A 152 23.29 32.65 28.87
C GLU A 152 22.53 32.20 30.14
N THR A 153 21.75 31.11 30.14
CA THR A 153 21.24 30.51 31.41
C THR A 153 21.05 28.99 31.42
N ALA A 154 21.32 28.25 30.34
CA ALA A 154 21.05 26.80 30.30
C ALA A 154 22.13 25.88 30.95
N TRP A 155 23.16 26.42 31.60
CA TRP A 155 24.23 25.61 32.23
C TRP A 155 24.22 25.60 33.77
N LYS A 156 23.36 26.38 34.43
CA LYS A 156 23.35 26.47 35.91
C LYS A 156 22.38 25.54 36.63
N LEU A 157 21.41 24.95 35.94
CA LEU A 157 20.39 24.08 36.58
C LEU A 157 20.77 22.59 36.65
N ARG A 158 21.74 22.10 35.86
CA ARG A 158 22.20 20.70 35.98
C ARG A 158 23.17 20.42 37.12
N LYS A 159 23.69 21.46 37.81
CA LYS A 159 24.66 21.28 38.91
C LYS A 159 24.00 21.08 40.27
N TYR A 160 22.73 21.44 40.43
CA TYR A 160 22.00 21.34 41.69
C TYR A 160 21.13 20.06 41.79
N ASP A 161 20.67 19.50 40.67
CA ASP A 161 19.87 18.25 40.69
C ASP A 161 20.70 16.98 40.88
N ILE A 162 22.00 16.99 40.55
CA ILE A 162 22.87 15.81 40.78
C ILE A 162 23.26 15.66 42.26
N LYS A 163 23.14 16.72 43.08
CA LYS A 163 23.48 16.65 44.51
C LYS A 163 22.36 16.07 45.39
N PHE A 164 21.15 15.87 44.86
CA PHE A 164 20.02 15.32 45.64
C PHE A 164 19.81 13.80 45.49
N ILE A 165 20.52 13.13 44.57
CA ILE A 165 20.34 11.69 44.27
C ILE A 165 21.44 10.82 44.92
N HIS A 166 22.22 11.35 45.86
CA HIS A 166 23.30 10.62 46.55
C HIS A 166 23.24 10.70 48.08
N ARG A 167 22.05 10.93 48.64
CA ARG A 167 21.82 10.86 50.09
C ARG A 167 20.48 10.18 50.41
N GLN A 168 20.23 9.01 49.81
CA GLN A 168 19.13 8.13 50.20
C GLN A 168 19.48 6.62 50.13
N TYR A 169 20.74 6.26 49.94
CA TYR A 169 21.22 4.88 50.15
C TYR A 169 22.65 4.91 50.68
N ASP A 170 22.76 5.06 52.00
CA ASP A 170 23.74 4.46 52.91
C ASP A 170 23.27 4.72 54.34
#